data_AF-A0A351QSS4-F1
#
_entry.id   AF-A0A351QSS4-F1
#
_cell.length_a   1.000
_cell.length_b   1.000
_cell.length_c   1.000
_cell.angle_alpha   90.00
_cell.angle_beta   90.00
_cell.angle_gamma   90.00
#
_symmetry.space_group_name_H-M   'P 1'
#
loop_
_entity.id
_entity.type
_entity.pdbx_description
1 polymer ?
#
loop_
_entity_poly.entity_id
_entity_poly.type
_entity_poly.pdbx_seq_one_letter_code
_entity_poly.pdbx_strand_id
1 'polypeptide(L)'
;MWHMTNLRNYMELSTIQEKKTCWENVELTPFGQAGGTMLLPGGYTSPERFVRTAFLKTHSQVPKDRVDAIMTCFHIVESVSIPRGIVLTDKGTFDYTKYTAFINTNTCEYYFKTYDNSQIATTRLISDYKNCTHPIYLGNLKRPVTFEKL
;
A
#
# COMPACT_ATOMS: atom_id res chain seq x y z
N MET A 1 18.16 -5.61 10.30
CA MET A 1 18.16 -7.08 10.11
C MET A 1 16.89 -7.76 10.64
N TRP A 2 16.21 -7.24 11.68
CA TRP A 2 15.03 -7.87 12.31
C TRP A 2 13.84 -8.18 11.37
N HIS A 3 13.35 -7.20 10.59
CA HIS A 3 12.19 -7.40 9.72
C HIS A 3 12.40 -8.53 8.69
N MET A 4 13.62 -8.69 8.19
CA MET A 4 13.97 -9.78 7.26
C MET A 4 13.91 -11.14 7.96
N THR A 5 14.35 -11.23 9.21
CA THR A 5 14.19 -12.45 10.01
C THR A 5 12.72 -12.75 10.27
N ASN A 6 11.90 -11.73 10.54
CA ASN A 6 10.46 -11.90 10.77
C ASN A 6 9.72 -12.50 9.55
N LEU A 7 10.17 -12.21 8.32
CA LEU A 7 9.57 -12.82 7.11
C LEU A 7 9.62 -14.36 7.12
N ARG A 8 10.55 -14.97 7.85
CA ARG A 8 10.66 -16.43 7.97
C ARG A 8 9.42 -17.06 8.65
N ASN A 9 8.73 -16.31 9.51
CA ASN A 9 7.47 -16.76 10.11
C ASN A 9 6.33 -16.89 9.07
N TYR A 10 6.52 -16.35 7.86
CA TYR A 10 5.51 -16.28 6.80
C TYR A 10 5.97 -16.97 5.52
N MET A 11 6.96 -17.87 5.60
CA MET A 11 7.55 -18.54 4.42
C MET A 11 6.57 -19.46 3.67
N GLU A 12 5.48 -19.86 4.33
CA GLU A 12 4.42 -20.69 3.73
C GLU A 12 3.36 -19.87 2.97
N LEU A 13 3.45 -18.53 2.99
CA LEU A 13 2.57 -17.70 2.18
C LEU A 13 2.75 -18.00 0.69
N SER A 14 1.63 -18.08 -0.03
CA SER A 14 1.62 -18.36 -1.46
C SER A 14 0.48 -17.60 -2.15
N THR A 15 0.72 -17.18 -3.39
CA THR A 15 -0.36 -16.70 -4.26
C THR A 15 -1.21 -17.83 -4.85
N ILE A 16 -0.75 -19.08 -4.70
CA ILE A 16 -1.42 -20.27 -5.20
C ILE A 16 -2.22 -20.90 -4.06
N GLN A 17 -3.46 -21.25 -4.36
CA GLN A 17 -4.32 -21.97 -3.43
C GLN A 17 -4.30 -23.47 -3.73
N GLU A 18 -4.21 -24.29 -2.68
CA GLU A 18 -4.42 -25.72 -2.78
C GLU A 18 -5.88 -26.04 -3.12
N LYS A 19 -6.10 -26.98 -4.04
CA LYS A 19 -7.45 -27.30 -4.51
C LYS A 19 -8.25 -28.09 -3.48
N LYS A 20 -7.59 -28.96 -2.73
CA LYS A 20 -8.17 -29.83 -1.71
C LYS A 20 -7.09 -30.53 -0.88
N THR A 21 -7.49 -31.02 0.28
CA THR A 21 -6.71 -31.97 1.09
C THR A 21 -7.66 -33.03 1.67
N CYS A 22 -7.12 -34.16 2.13
CA CYS A 22 -7.92 -35.22 2.75
C CYS A 22 -7.42 -35.49 4.17
N TRP A 23 -8.32 -35.44 5.13
CA TRP A 23 -8.08 -35.87 6.51
C TRP A 23 -8.81 -37.18 6.72
N GLU A 24 -8.07 -38.29 6.68
CA GLU A 24 -8.62 -39.65 6.64
C GLU A 24 -9.67 -39.80 5.53
N ASN A 25 -10.95 -39.93 5.88
CA ASN A 25 -12.08 -40.08 4.96
C ASN A 25 -12.83 -38.77 4.68
N VAL A 26 -12.34 -37.63 5.16
CA VAL A 26 -12.95 -36.31 4.96
C VAL A 26 -12.17 -35.52 3.90
N GLU A 27 -12.82 -35.24 2.78
CA GLU A 27 -12.29 -34.34 1.75
C GLU A 27 -12.57 -32.88 2.12
N LEU A 28 -11.52 -32.09 2.27
CA LEU A 28 -11.57 -30.67 2.60
C LEU A 28 -11.25 -29.85 1.35
N THR A 29 -12.14 -28.92 1.02
CA THR A 29 -11.95 -27.97 -0.08
C THR A 29 -12.00 -26.54 0.46
N PRO A 30 -11.29 -25.59 -0.15
CA PRO A 30 -11.35 -24.19 0.26
C PRO A 30 -12.76 -23.61 0.14
N PHE A 31 -13.13 -22.73 1.07
CA PHE A 31 -14.41 -21.99 1.03
C PHE A 31 -14.54 -21.05 -0.17
N GLY A 32 -13.41 -20.64 -0.76
CA GLY A 32 -13.35 -19.64 -1.83
C GLY A 32 -11.94 -19.54 -2.38
N GLN A 33 -11.51 -18.34 -2.76
CA GLN A 33 -10.14 -18.04 -3.17
C GLN A 33 -9.30 -17.52 -1.98
N ALA A 34 -7.99 -17.33 -2.20
CA ALA A 34 -7.04 -16.73 -1.25
C ALA A 34 -6.58 -17.62 -0.07
N GLY A 35 -6.82 -18.94 -0.14
CA GLY A 35 -6.32 -19.88 0.89
C GLY A 35 -4.81 -19.81 1.11
N GLY A 36 -4.01 -19.60 0.05
CA GLY A 36 -2.55 -19.48 0.13
C GLY A 36 -2.06 -18.21 0.85
N THR A 37 -2.90 -17.18 0.98
CA THR A 37 -2.55 -15.93 1.66
C THR A 37 -3.16 -15.81 3.05
N MET A 38 -3.75 -16.90 3.58
CA MET A 38 -4.44 -16.92 4.88
C MET A 38 -3.56 -16.46 6.05
N LEU A 39 -2.26 -16.73 5.99
CA LEU A 39 -1.31 -16.37 7.05
C LEU A 39 -0.89 -14.89 7.03
N LEU A 40 -1.37 -14.08 6.07
CA LEU A 40 -1.05 -12.65 6.06
C LEU A 40 -1.62 -12.01 7.32
N PRO A 41 -0.80 -11.29 8.11
CA PRO A 41 -1.31 -10.61 9.28
C PRO A 41 -2.29 -9.51 8.85
N GLY A 42 -3.28 -9.20 9.71
CA GLY A 42 -4.34 -8.24 9.41
C GLY A 42 -4.28 -6.92 10.20
N GLY A 43 -3.47 -6.85 11.25
CA GLY A 43 -3.32 -5.66 12.08
C GLY A 43 -2.46 -4.56 11.45
N TYR A 44 -2.34 -3.46 12.19
CA TYR A 44 -1.67 -2.23 11.76
C TYR A 44 -0.33 -1.97 12.45
N THR A 45 0.18 -2.94 13.21
CA THR A 45 1.50 -2.85 13.83
C THR A 45 2.59 -2.73 12.75
N SER A 46 3.74 -2.14 13.11
CA SER A 46 4.86 -1.97 12.18
C SER A 46 5.32 -3.30 11.54
N PRO A 47 5.50 -4.40 12.30
CA PRO A 47 5.86 -5.69 11.73
C PRO A 47 4.82 -6.25 10.75
N GLU A 48 3.53 -6.16 11.09
CA GLU A 48 2.45 -6.71 10.26
C GLU A 48 2.30 -5.96 8.94
N ARG A 49 2.38 -4.62 8.99
CA ARG A 49 2.38 -3.79 7.77
C ARG A 49 3.60 -4.06 6.89
N PHE A 50 4.77 -4.32 7.48
CA PHE A 50 5.98 -4.68 6.74
C PHE A 50 5.77 -6.00 5.97
N VAL A 51 5.30 -7.05 6.64
CA VAL A 51 5.08 -8.38 6.05
C VAL A 51 4.09 -8.30 4.89
N ARG A 52 2.95 -7.65 5.11
CA ARG A 52 1.89 -7.50 4.10
C ARG A 52 2.38 -6.73 2.88
N THR A 53 3.06 -5.60 3.09
CA THR A 53 3.63 -4.79 1.99
C THR A 53 4.71 -5.57 1.23
N ALA A 54 5.61 -6.26 1.92
CA ALA A 54 6.70 -7.02 1.31
C ALA A 54 6.17 -8.19 0.46
N PHE A 55 5.17 -8.92 0.95
CA PHE A 55 4.53 -9.99 0.22
C PHE A 55 3.85 -9.48 -1.05
N LEU A 56 2.99 -8.45 -0.91
CA LEU A 56 2.27 -7.85 -2.04
C LEU A 56 3.24 -7.29 -3.09
N LYS A 57 4.24 -6.49 -2.69
CA LYS A 57 5.25 -5.94 -3.60
C LYS A 57 6.01 -7.01 -4.38
N THR A 58 6.25 -8.17 -3.77
CA THR A 58 7.06 -9.24 -4.37
C THR A 58 6.25 -10.09 -5.35
N HIS A 59 4.95 -10.27 -5.08
CA HIS A 59 4.10 -11.18 -5.86
C HIS A 59 3.09 -10.47 -6.77
N SER A 60 2.94 -9.15 -6.67
CA SER A 60 2.22 -8.37 -7.68
C SER A 60 2.92 -8.44 -9.04
N GLN A 61 2.14 -8.37 -10.11
CA GLN A 61 2.67 -8.33 -11.47
C GLN A 61 3.57 -7.10 -11.65
N VAL A 62 4.66 -7.27 -12.40
CA VAL A 62 5.53 -6.15 -12.76
C VAL A 62 4.73 -5.20 -13.64
N PRO A 63 4.59 -3.92 -13.26
CA PRO A 63 3.79 -2.98 -14.04
C PRO A 63 4.39 -2.75 -15.42
N LYS A 64 3.52 -2.71 -16.45
CA LYS A 64 3.95 -2.61 -17.86
C LYS A 64 4.33 -1.20 -18.30
N ASP A 65 3.81 -0.19 -17.60
CA ASP A 65 4.01 1.21 -17.93
C ASP A 65 3.93 2.09 -16.67
N ARG A 66 4.14 3.40 -16.86
CA ARG A 66 4.14 4.39 -15.78
C ARG A 66 2.80 4.45 -15.04
N VAL A 67 1.68 4.40 -15.75
CA VAL A 67 0.35 4.54 -15.13
C VAL A 67 0.08 3.30 -14.28
N ASP A 68 0.31 2.14 -14.85
CA ASP A 68 0.18 0.85 -14.17
C ASP A 68 1.09 0.77 -12.93
N ALA A 69 2.31 1.31 -13.01
CA ALA A 69 3.24 1.36 -11.89
C ALA A 69 2.70 2.19 -10.72
N ILE A 70 2.21 3.39 -10.99
CA ILE A 70 1.64 4.26 -9.96
C ILE A 70 0.39 3.62 -9.35
N MET A 71 -0.50 3.06 -10.18
CA MET A 71 -1.71 2.39 -9.69
C MET A 71 -1.37 1.19 -8.80
N THR A 72 -0.45 0.33 -9.24
CA THR A 72 0.02 -0.84 -8.47
C THR A 72 0.64 -0.41 -7.13
N CYS A 73 1.48 0.62 -7.13
CA CYS A 73 2.05 1.18 -5.91
C CYS A 73 0.97 1.65 -4.91
N PHE A 74 -0.05 2.38 -5.38
CA PHE A 74 -1.16 2.79 -4.52
C PHE A 74 -1.94 1.59 -3.97
N HIS A 75 -2.27 0.58 -4.78
CA HIS A 75 -2.97 -0.62 -4.31
C HIS A 75 -2.18 -1.42 -3.27
N ILE A 76 -0.87 -1.53 -3.44
CA ILE A 76 0.00 -2.20 -2.44
C ILE A 76 -0.06 -1.45 -1.10
N VAL A 77 0.13 -0.12 -1.10
CA VAL A 77 0.19 0.67 0.13
C VAL A 77 -1.20 0.87 0.77
N GLU A 78 -2.28 0.80 -0.03
CA GLU A 78 -3.65 0.85 0.48
C GLU A 78 -3.97 -0.32 1.42
N SER A 79 -3.36 -1.50 1.21
CA SER A 79 -3.49 -2.66 2.11
C SER A 79 -3.00 -2.43 3.54
N VAL A 80 -2.21 -1.36 3.76
CA VAL A 80 -1.65 -0.98 5.06
C VAL A 80 -2.06 0.43 5.46
N SER A 81 -3.03 1.02 4.75
CA SER A 81 -3.63 2.29 5.10
C SER A 81 -4.50 2.15 6.34
N ILE A 82 -4.30 3.04 7.32
CA ILE A 82 -4.95 2.99 8.63
C ILE A 82 -6.18 3.92 8.60
N PRO A 83 -7.40 3.40 8.74
CA PRO A 83 -8.60 4.22 8.90
C PRO A 83 -8.57 5.05 10.19
N ARG A 84 -9.10 6.28 10.14
CA ARG A 84 -9.23 7.12 11.34
C ARG A 84 -10.16 6.47 12.35
N GLY A 85 -9.71 6.34 13.60
CA GLY A 85 -10.53 5.85 14.71
C GLY A 85 -10.14 4.46 15.23
N ILE A 86 -9.35 3.69 14.47
CA ILE A 86 -9.06 2.29 14.81
C ILE A 86 -7.73 2.09 15.57
N VAL A 87 -6.85 3.09 15.56
CA VAL A 87 -5.62 3.13 16.39
C VAL A 87 -5.63 4.41 17.23
N LEU A 88 -5.60 4.24 18.55
CA LEU A 88 -5.51 5.33 19.52
C LEU A 88 -4.10 5.41 20.09
N THR A 89 -3.55 6.61 20.19
CA THR A 89 -2.28 6.85 20.87
C THR A 89 -2.47 6.93 22.39
N ASP A 90 -1.38 6.84 23.13
CA ASP A 90 -1.32 7.12 24.58
C ASP A 90 -1.85 8.51 24.97
N LYS A 91 -1.82 9.45 24.03
CA LYS A 91 -2.34 10.82 24.18
C LYS A 91 -3.81 10.97 23.78
N GLY A 92 -4.51 9.88 23.47
CA GLY A 92 -5.93 9.91 23.08
C GLY A 92 -6.18 10.50 21.68
N THR A 93 -5.18 10.53 20.80
CA THR A 93 -5.33 10.97 19.40
C THR A 93 -5.39 9.77 18.46
N PHE A 94 -6.03 9.92 17.31
CA PHE A 94 -6.04 8.87 16.29
C PHE A 94 -4.74 8.85 15.48
N ASP A 95 -4.11 7.68 15.38
CA ASP A 95 -3.09 7.41 14.38
C ASP A 95 -3.76 6.84 13.13
N TYR A 96 -3.54 7.47 11.98
CA TYR A 96 -4.19 7.13 10.72
C TYR A 96 -3.36 7.60 9.52
N THR A 97 -3.58 7.00 8.36
CA THR A 97 -2.85 7.39 7.14
C THR A 97 -3.35 8.74 6.64
N LYS A 98 -2.59 9.81 6.87
CA LYS A 98 -2.98 11.17 6.44
C LYS A 98 -2.87 11.38 4.93
N TYR A 99 -1.86 10.81 4.30
CA TYR A 99 -1.63 10.86 2.87
C TYR A 99 -0.75 9.69 2.43
N THR A 100 -0.82 9.35 1.15
CA THR A 100 0.07 8.39 0.48
C THR A 100 0.69 9.08 -0.71
N ALA A 101 2.00 8.93 -0.89
CA ALA A 101 2.72 9.58 -1.99
C ALA A 101 3.77 8.67 -2.62
N PHE A 102 4.02 8.87 -3.90
CA PHE A 102 5.07 8.22 -4.68
C PHE A 102 5.83 9.25 -5.51
N ILE A 103 7.10 8.97 -5.75
CA ILE A 103 7.99 9.83 -6.54
C ILE A 103 8.55 8.99 -7.68
N ASN A 104 8.37 9.45 -8.91
CA ASN A 104 9.11 8.95 -10.05
C ASN A 104 10.42 9.74 -10.16
N THR A 105 11.54 9.12 -9.81
CA THR A 105 12.85 9.79 -9.80
C THR A 105 13.40 10.04 -11.20
N ASN A 106 12.92 9.32 -12.22
CA ASN A 106 13.36 9.52 -13.62
C ASN A 106 12.73 10.78 -14.22
N THR A 107 11.46 11.03 -13.91
CA THR A 107 10.69 12.17 -14.45
C THR A 107 10.49 13.31 -13.45
N CYS A 108 10.93 13.12 -12.20
CA CYS A 108 10.71 14.02 -11.07
C CYS A 108 9.23 14.33 -10.79
N GLU A 109 8.34 13.38 -11.11
CA GLU A 109 6.91 13.47 -10.85
C GLU A 109 6.59 13.00 -9.43
N TYR A 110 5.73 13.75 -8.75
CA TYR A 110 5.17 13.43 -7.45
C TYR A 110 3.70 13.07 -7.65
N TYR A 111 3.28 11.95 -7.08
CA TYR A 111 1.89 11.49 -7.06
C TYR A 111 1.42 11.38 -5.62
N PHE A 112 0.23 11.85 -5.29
CA PHE A 112 -0.29 11.72 -3.93
C PHE A 112 -1.81 11.62 -3.85
N LYS A 113 -2.29 10.97 -2.79
CA LYS A 113 -3.67 11.02 -2.29
C LYS A 113 -3.64 11.54 -0.86
N THR A 114 -4.71 12.19 -0.42
CA THR A 114 -4.88 12.55 1.01
C THR A 114 -6.01 11.73 1.60
N TYR A 115 -6.06 11.61 2.92
CA TYR A 115 -7.13 10.86 3.60
C TYR A 115 -8.53 11.33 3.19
N ASP A 116 -8.70 12.65 3.05
CA ASP A 116 -10.00 13.24 2.74
C ASP A 116 -10.28 13.30 1.23
N ASN A 117 -9.32 12.90 0.35
CA ASN A 117 -9.50 12.94 -1.10
C ASN A 117 -8.74 11.79 -1.81
N SER A 118 -9.52 10.85 -2.36
CA SER A 118 -9.03 9.65 -3.04
C SER A 118 -8.54 9.87 -4.49
N GLN A 119 -8.71 11.07 -5.05
CA GLN A 119 -8.18 11.39 -6.38
C GLN A 119 -6.64 11.48 -6.32
N ILE A 120 -5.97 10.81 -7.26
CA ILE A 120 -4.51 10.92 -7.39
C ILE A 120 -4.18 12.30 -7.97
N ALA A 121 -3.54 13.12 -7.15
CA ALA A 121 -2.93 14.37 -7.56
C ALA A 121 -1.53 14.11 -8.13
N THR A 122 -1.10 14.91 -9.09
CA THR A 122 0.30 14.90 -9.56
C THR A 122 0.86 16.30 -9.73
N THR A 123 2.16 16.44 -9.50
CA THR A 123 2.96 17.63 -9.77
C THR A 123 4.38 17.18 -10.15
N ARG A 124 5.21 18.09 -10.67
CA ARG A 124 6.57 17.77 -11.11
C ARG A 124 7.54 18.84 -10.67
N LEU A 125 8.75 18.44 -10.25
CA LEU A 125 9.82 19.39 -9.99
C LEU A 125 10.30 20.00 -11.32
N ILE A 126 10.21 21.32 -11.46
CA ILE A 126 10.57 22.07 -12.68
C ILE A 126 12.09 22.11 -12.84
N SER A 127 12.61 22.00 -14.08
CA SER A 127 14.04 21.86 -14.43
C SER A 127 15.01 22.85 -13.78
N ASP A 128 14.56 24.06 -13.45
CA ASP A 128 15.42 25.14 -12.94
C ASP A 128 15.63 25.08 -11.40
N TYR A 129 15.18 23.99 -10.77
CA TYR A 129 15.33 23.77 -9.31
C TYR A 129 16.78 23.80 -8.83
N LYS A 130 17.76 23.51 -9.70
CA LYS A 130 19.18 23.46 -9.34
C LYS A 130 19.76 24.80 -8.88
N ASN A 131 19.14 25.91 -9.30
CA ASN A 131 19.57 27.26 -8.93
C ASN A 131 18.63 27.91 -7.89
N CYS A 132 17.66 27.16 -7.36
CA CYS A 132 16.73 27.70 -6.38
C CYS A 132 17.40 27.82 -5.01
N THR A 133 17.45 29.04 -4.48
CA THR A 133 17.93 29.37 -3.13
C THR A 133 16.83 29.35 -2.08
N HIS A 134 15.58 29.12 -2.49
CA HIS A 134 14.39 29.12 -1.63
C HIS A 134 13.50 27.90 -1.92
N PRO A 135 12.69 27.43 -0.94
CA PRO A 135 11.77 26.32 -1.15
C PRO A 135 10.78 26.59 -2.29
N ILE A 136 10.57 25.58 -3.15
CA ILE A 136 9.61 25.65 -4.25
C ILE A 136 8.26 25.09 -3.77
N TYR A 137 7.23 25.92 -3.85
CA TYR A 137 5.85 25.50 -3.59
C TYR A 137 5.23 24.84 -4.82
N LEU A 138 4.88 23.55 -4.71
CA LEU A 138 4.37 22.74 -5.82
C LEU A 138 2.83 22.57 -5.83
N GLY A 139 2.14 23.19 -4.88
CA GLY A 139 0.68 23.16 -4.77
C GLY A 139 0.14 22.73 -3.40
N ASN A 140 -1.17 22.87 -3.24
CA ASN A 140 -1.87 22.56 -1.98
C ASN A 140 -2.12 21.06 -1.85
N LEU A 141 -1.87 20.51 -0.64
CA LEU A 141 -2.27 19.15 -0.29
C LEU A 141 -3.79 19.04 -0.10
N LYS A 142 -4.41 20.03 0.54
CA LYS A 142 -5.86 20.09 0.71
C LYS A 142 -6.51 20.50 -0.61
N ARG A 143 -7.32 19.60 -1.16
CA ARG A 143 -8.04 19.81 -2.42
C ARG A 143 -9.51 19.44 -2.22
N PRO A 144 -10.46 20.21 -2.77
CA PRO A 144 -11.88 19.88 -2.67
C PRO A 144 -12.14 18.50 -3.28
N VAL A 145 -12.99 17.71 -2.64
CA VAL A 145 -13.47 16.44 -3.19
C VAL A 145 -14.52 16.76 -4.24
N THR A 146 -14.37 16.19 -5.42
CA THR A 146 -15.40 16.22 -6.46
C THR A 146 -15.85 14.80 -6.75
N PHE A 147 -17.16 14.62 -6.87
CA PHE A 147 -17.76 13.38 -7.34
C PHE A 147 -18.22 13.62 -8.77
N GLU A 148 -17.78 12.75 -9.69
CA GLU A 148 -18.25 12.77 -11.07
C GLU A 148 -19.73 12.36 -11.11
N LYS A 149 -20.55 13.15 -11.81
CA LYS A 149 -21.93 12.78 -12.14
C LYS A 149 -21.92 12.17 -13.54
N LEU A 150 -22.32 10.91 -13.64
CA LEU A 150 -22.47 10.19 -14.90
C LEU A 150 -23.82 10.48 -15.56
#